data_AF-A0AAN1U7Z8-F1
#
_entry.id   AF-A0AAN1U7Z8-F1
#
_cell.length_a   1.000
_cell.length_b   1.000
_cell.length_c   1.000
_cell.angle_alpha   90.00
_cell.angle_beta   90.00
_cell.angle_gamma   90.00
#
_symmetry.space_group_name_H-M   'P 1'
#
loop_
_entity.id
_entity.type
_entity.pdbx_description
1 polymer ?
#
loop_
_entity_poly.entity_id
_entity_poly.type
_entity_poly.pdbx_seq_one_letter_code
_entity_poly.pdbx_strand_id
1 'polypeptide(L)'
;MTKDRIRFSKRKWPPSFQFFVLRSADQERRIMIRLGTFTRTTSGFFGQITTFLMEDDLSILPVEDPATENTPDYRVLRGLENDAAQVGCAWARQGERIGLWLAVMIDDPLFARPLRARLLPDRDEHDTFHLVWNRPRTPS
;
A
#
# COMPACT_ATOMS: atom_id res chain seq x y z
N MET A 1 24.83 6.65 -27.50
CA MET A 1 23.59 6.98 -26.78
C MET A 1 22.89 5.66 -26.45
N THR A 2 23.19 5.12 -25.28
CA THR A 2 22.78 3.77 -24.86
C THR A 2 21.45 3.88 -24.12
N LYS A 3 20.42 3.18 -24.62
CA LYS A 3 19.14 3.02 -23.92
C LYS A 3 19.38 2.14 -22.69
N ASP A 4 19.37 2.74 -21.51
CA ASP A 4 19.37 2.00 -20.25
C ASP A 4 18.03 1.26 -20.10
N ARG A 5 18.10 -0.05 -20.27
CA ARG A 5 17.06 -0.99 -19.86
C ARG A 5 17.04 -1.04 -18.34
N ILE A 6 16.10 -0.32 -17.75
CA ILE A 6 15.78 -0.41 -16.32
C ILE A 6 15.41 -1.87 -16.01
N ARG A 7 16.18 -2.50 -15.10
CA ARG A 7 15.98 -3.89 -14.68
C ARG A 7 14.71 -4.01 -13.84
N PHE A 8 13.74 -4.76 -14.34
CA PHE A 8 12.52 -5.15 -13.63
C PHE A 8 12.86 -5.98 -12.38
N SER A 9 12.35 -5.56 -11.22
CA SER A 9 12.56 -6.25 -9.95
C SER A 9 11.71 -7.54 -9.88
N LYS A 10 12.37 -8.70 -9.94
CA LYS A 10 11.81 -10.03 -9.70
C LYS A 10 11.67 -10.34 -8.19
N ARG A 11 11.26 -9.38 -7.35
CA ARG A 11 11.17 -9.63 -5.90
C ARG A 11 10.06 -10.64 -5.58
N LYS A 12 10.42 -11.77 -4.94
CA LYS A 12 9.46 -12.79 -4.49
C LYS A 12 8.65 -12.26 -3.31
N TRP A 13 7.35 -12.59 -3.27
CA TRP A 13 6.47 -12.17 -2.19
C TRP A 13 6.78 -12.90 -0.87
N PRO A 14 6.62 -12.24 0.29
CA PRO A 14 6.52 -12.94 1.56
C PRO A 14 5.39 -13.99 1.49
N PRO A 15 5.51 -15.16 2.13
CA PRO A 15 4.47 -16.20 2.11
C PRO A 15 3.07 -15.69 2.49
N SER A 16 2.97 -14.75 3.44
CA SER A 16 1.72 -14.11 3.87
C SER A 16 1.04 -13.23 2.80
N PHE A 17 1.70 -13.00 1.67
CA PHE A 17 1.23 -12.19 0.54
C PHE A 17 1.01 -12.98 -0.75
N GLN A 18 1.45 -14.25 -0.83
CA GLN A 18 1.30 -15.04 -2.06
C GLN A 18 -0.17 -15.23 -2.48
N PHE A 19 -1.10 -15.24 -1.53
CA PHE A 19 -2.55 -15.31 -1.80
C PHE A 19 -3.18 -14.00 -2.31
N PHE A 20 -2.47 -12.86 -2.21
CA PHE A 20 -2.99 -11.55 -2.60
C PHE A 20 -2.93 -11.31 -4.13
N VAL A 21 -2.12 -12.08 -4.87
CA VAL A 21 -1.70 -11.76 -6.26
C VAL A 21 -2.29 -12.69 -7.32
N LEU A 22 -2.91 -13.80 -6.96
CA LEU A 22 -3.39 -14.81 -7.92
C LEU A 22 -4.73 -14.50 -8.62
N ARG A 23 -5.23 -13.25 -8.64
CA ARG A 23 -6.48 -12.91 -9.37
C ARG A 23 -6.41 -11.55 -10.06
N SER A 24 -5.45 -11.37 -10.97
CA SER A 24 -5.26 -10.11 -11.71
C SER A 24 -6.18 -9.92 -12.93
N ALA A 25 -6.96 -10.92 -13.35
CA ALA A 25 -7.83 -10.80 -14.53
C ALA A 25 -9.33 -10.61 -14.22
N ASP A 26 -9.74 -10.79 -12.95
CA ASP A 26 -11.15 -10.81 -12.53
C ASP A 26 -11.49 -9.61 -11.62
N GLN A 27 -10.69 -8.55 -11.70
CA GLN A 27 -10.73 -7.39 -10.80
C GLN A 27 -11.76 -6.33 -11.25
N GLU A 28 -12.17 -6.34 -12.52
CA GLU A 28 -13.00 -5.28 -13.13
C GLU A 28 -14.47 -5.26 -12.65
N ARG A 29 -14.91 -6.26 -11.89
CA ARG A 29 -16.25 -6.31 -11.25
C ARG A 29 -16.24 -6.26 -9.72
N ARG A 30 -15.13 -5.84 -9.09
CA ARG A 30 -15.06 -5.70 -7.61
C ARG A 30 -15.41 -4.28 -7.19
N ILE A 31 -16.29 -4.15 -6.19
CA ILE A 31 -16.50 -2.88 -5.49
C ILE A 31 -15.19 -2.50 -4.81
N MET A 32 -14.57 -1.42 -5.28
CA MET A 32 -13.41 -0.79 -4.66
C MET A 32 -13.90 0.26 -3.68
N ILE A 33 -13.61 0.06 -2.40
CA ILE A 33 -13.99 1.01 -1.35
C ILE A 33 -12.77 1.88 -1.08
N ARG A 34 -12.91 3.19 -1.28
CA ARG A 34 -11.89 4.18 -0.86
C ARG A 34 -11.97 4.32 0.65
N LEU A 35 -10.86 4.00 1.30
CA LEU A 35 -10.68 4.14 2.75
C LEU A 35 -10.02 5.45 3.12
N GLY A 36 -9.47 6.22 2.18
CA GLY A 36 -8.74 7.43 2.53
C GLY A 36 -8.04 8.07 1.36
N THR A 37 -7.52 9.27 1.61
CA THR A 37 -6.74 10.05 0.66
C THR A 37 -5.47 10.51 1.32
N PHE A 38 -4.41 10.43 0.53
CA PHE A 38 -3.05 10.68 0.96
C PHE A 38 -2.40 11.64 -0.03
N THR A 39 -1.59 12.52 0.51
CA THR A 39 -0.70 13.39 -0.23
C THR A 39 0.71 12.82 -0.18
N ARG A 40 1.34 12.70 -1.34
CA ARG A 40 2.75 12.36 -1.45
C ARG A 40 3.59 13.60 -1.18
N THR A 41 4.62 13.44 -0.37
CA THR A 41 5.65 14.46 -0.12
C THR A 41 7.03 13.87 -0.40
N THR A 42 8.09 14.66 -0.18
CA THR A 42 9.48 14.17 -0.27
C THR A 42 9.78 13.10 0.78
N SER A 43 9.13 13.13 1.95
CA SER A 43 9.40 12.23 3.08
C SER A 43 8.52 10.98 3.09
N GLY A 44 7.40 10.95 2.38
CA GLY A 44 6.48 9.81 2.38
C GLY A 44 5.09 10.14 1.88
N PHE A 45 4.10 9.40 2.35
CA PHE A 45 2.69 9.66 2.07
C PHE A 45 1.96 9.93 3.38
N PHE A 46 1.11 10.95 3.39
CA PHE A 46 0.43 11.42 4.60
C PHE A 46 -1.04 11.61 4.30
N GLY A 47 -1.91 11.12 5.16
CA GLY A 47 -3.33 11.19 4.92
C GLY A 47 -4.12 10.61 6.07
N GLN A 48 -5.41 10.41 5.82
CA GLN A 48 -6.33 9.88 6.81
C GLN A 48 -6.96 8.59 6.28
N ILE A 49 -7.13 7.61 7.15
CA ILE A 49 -7.97 6.45 6.91
C ILE A 49 -9.31 6.62 7.62
N THR A 50 -10.40 6.38 6.91
CA THR A 50 -11.77 6.41 7.39
C THR A 50 -12.43 5.06 7.10
N THR A 51 -12.92 4.43 8.15
CA THR A 51 -13.76 3.24 8.12
C THR A 51 -15.00 3.48 8.98
N PHE A 52 -15.95 2.54 9.00
CA PHE A 52 -17.18 2.72 9.77
C PHE A 52 -16.96 2.98 11.28
N LEU A 53 -15.87 2.46 11.86
CA LEU A 53 -15.60 2.54 13.30
C LEU A 53 -14.37 3.38 13.67
N MET A 54 -13.67 3.95 12.68
CA MET A 54 -12.34 4.50 12.90
C MET A 54 -12.04 5.58 11.88
N GLU A 55 -11.50 6.69 12.36
CA GLU A 55 -10.92 7.76 11.56
C GLU A 55 -9.58 8.12 12.19
N ASP A 56 -8.48 7.84 11.50
CA ASP A 56 -7.12 7.98 12.02
C ASP A 56 -6.21 8.60 10.97
N ASP A 57 -5.30 9.46 11.41
CA ASP A 57 -4.20 9.91 10.59
C ASP A 57 -3.16 8.80 10.42
N LEU A 58 -2.68 8.63 9.18
CA LEU A 58 -1.64 7.68 8.84
C LEU A 58 -0.49 8.36 8.09
N SER A 59 0.73 7.97 8.42
CA SER A 59 1.92 8.25 7.63
C SER A 59 2.51 6.96 7.09
N ILE A 60 2.97 7.01 5.84
CA ILE A 60 3.62 5.89 5.14
C ILE A 60 5.02 6.36 4.74
N LEU A 61 6.01 5.96 5.54
CA LEU A 61 7.38 6.46 5.45
C LEU A 61 8.32 5.38 4.94
N PRO A 62 9.34 5.71 4.13
CA PRO A 62 10.30 4.73 3.65
C PRO A 62 11.05 4.08 4.82
N VAL A 63 11.48 2.84 4.61
CA VAL A 63 12.46 2.18 5.48
C VAL A 63 13.85 2.65 5.07
N GLU A 64 14.61 3.21 5.99
CA GLU A 64 15.94 3.78 5.70
C GLU A 64 16.99 2.70 5.36
N ASP A 65 16.91 1.54 6.01
CA ASP A 65 17.85 0.42 5.81
C ASP A 65 17.12 -0.91 5.59
N PRO A 66 16.77 -1.27 4.34
CA PRO A 66 16.14 -2.54 4.05
C PRO A 66 17.14 -3.69 4.21
N ALA A 67 17.05 -4.42 5.33
CA ALA A 67 17.99 -5.48 5.67
C ALA A 67 17.94 -6.74 4.77
N THR A 68 16.82 -7.00 4.08
CA THR A 68 16.60 -8.22 3.28
C THR A 68 15.73 -7.95 2.06
N GLU A 69 15.71 -8.87 1.09
CA GLU A 69 14.85 -8.79 -0.10
C GLU A 69 13.33 -8.74 0.24
N ASN A 70 12.95 -9.33 1.38
CA ASN A 70 11.57 -9.37 1.86
C ASN A 70 11.21 -8.18 2.77
N THR A 71 12.17 -7.31 3.10
CA THR A 71 11.90 -6.15 3.94
C THR A 71 10.91 -5.22 3.24
N PRO A 72 9.91 -4.68 3.96
CA PRO A 72 9.01 -3.68 3.38
C PRO A 72 9.78 -2.44 2.91
N ASP A 73 9.28 -1.83 1.83
CA ASP A 73 9.85 -0.57 1.33
C ASP A 73 9.39 0.62 2.20
N TYR A 74 8.25 0.49 2.89
CA TYR A 74 7.67 1.51 3.76
C TYR A 74 7.13 0.93 5.08
N ARG A 75 7.18 1.73 6.13
CA ARG A 75 6.44 1.54 7.39
C ARG A 75 5.13 2.32 7.32
N VAL A 76 4.07 1.78 7.91
CA VAL A 76 2.79 2.48 8.10
C VAL A 76 2.64 2.80 9.57
N LEU A 77 2.51 4.08 9.90
CA LEU A 77 2.41 4.58 11.27
C LEU A 77 1.03 5.22 11.48
N ARG A 78 0.44 5.02 12.67
CA ARG A 78 -0.74 5.75 13.14
C ARG A 78 -0.25 7.05 13.78
N GLY A 79 -0.60 8.18 13.15
CA GLY A 79 -0.10 9.51 13.46
C GLY A 79 0.82 10.09 12.38
N LEU A 80 1.01 11.41 12.42
CA LEU A 80 1.82 12.17 11.45
C LEU A 80 3.20 12.57 11.99
N GLU A 81 3.51 12.27 13.26
CA GLU A 81 4.70 12.74 13.97
C GLU A 81 5.68 11.60 14.32
N ASN A 82 6.86 11.95 14.85
CA ASN A 82 7.97 11.02 15.09
C ASN A 82 7.70 9.92 16.13
N ASP A 83 6.73 10.13 17.03
CA ASP A 83 6.32 9.15 18.05
C ASP A 83 5.12 8.28 17.61
N ALA A 84 4.76 8.33 16.32
CA ALA A 84 3.66 7.56 15.75
C ALA A 84 3.91 6.04 15.86
N ALA A 85 2.89 5.30 16.31
CA ALA A 85 2.98 3.86 16.48
C ALA A 85 2.96 3.15 15.12
N GLN A 86 3.90 2.23 14.88
CA GLN A 86 3.87 1.43 13.66
C GLN A 86 2.72 0.41 13.71
N VAL A 87 1.79 0.55 12.77
CA VAL A 87 0.58 -0.31 12.65
C VAL A 87 0.61 -1.17 11.39
N GLY A 88 1.68 -1.09 10.59
CA GLY A 88 1.77 -1.85 9.36
C GLY A 88 3.00 -1.57 8.52
N CYS A 89 2.91 -1.96 7.26
CA CYS A 89 3.97 -1.82 6.27
C CYS A 89 3.42 -1.81 4.85
N ALA A 90 4.24 -1.33 3.91
CA ALA A 90 3.89 -1.33 2.50
C ALA A 90 5.09 -1.63 1.59
N TRP A 91 4.77 -2.05 0.37
CA TRP A 91 5.76 -2.37 -0.66
C TRP A 91 5.47 -1.59 -1.94
N ALA A 92 6.50 -1.02 -2.53
CA ALA A 92 6.44 -0.33 -3.81
C ALA A 92 6.20 -1.32 -4.95
N ARG A 93 5.32 -0.95 -5.88
CA ARG A 93 5.02 -1.72 -7.08
C ARG A 93 4.90 -0.78 -8.28
N GLN A 94 5.29 -1.29 -9.44
CA GLN A 94 5.11 -0.63 -10.72
C GLN A 94 4.01 -1.37 -11.49
N GLY A 95 2.93 -0.67 -11.84
CA GLY A 95 1.95 -1.16 -12.80
C GLY A 95 2.17 -0.53 -14.16
N GLU A 96 1.96 -1.29 -15.23
CA GLU A 96 2.20 -0.83 -16.61
C GLU A 96 1.39 0.42 -16.97
N ARG A 97 0.14 0.51 -16.50
CA ARG A 97 -0.79 1.62 -16.80
C ARG A 97 -1.01 2.60 -15.66
N ILE A 98 -0.65 2.21 -14.44
CA ILE A 98 -0.96 2.96 -13.21
C ILE A 98 0.29 3.53 -12.53
N GLY A 99 1.49 3.25 -13.06
CA GLY A 99 2.72 3.75 -12.50
C GLY A 99 3.04 3.15 -11.12
N LEU A 100 3.66 3.95 -10.26
CA LEU A 100 4.01 3.58 -8.90
C LEU A 100 2.73 3.48 -8.04
N TRP A 101 2.58 2.38 -7.31
CA TRP A 101 1.55 2.20 -6.30
C TRP A 101 2.10 1.38 -5.13
N LEU A 102 1.45 1.45 -3.96
CA LEU A 102 1.87 0.68 -2.78
C LEU A 102 0.88 -0.44 -2.47
N ALA A 103 1.40 -1.65 -2.26
CA ALA A 103 0.66 -2.71 -1.59
C ALA A 103 0.76 -2.48 -0.08
N VAL A 104 -0.34 -2.10 0.56
CA VAL A 104 -0.38 -1.68 1.96
C VAL A 104 -1.00 -2.79 2.82
N MET A 105 -0.40 -3.06 3.97
CA MET A 105 -0.96 -3.93 5.01
C MET A 105 -0.94 -3.20 6.35
N ILE A 106 -2.12 -3.09 6.96
CA ILE A 106 -2.30 -2.61 8.32
C ILE A 106 -2.67 -3.82 9.17
N ASP A 107 -1.91 -4.07 10.24
CA ASP A 107 -2.03 -5.23 11.11
C ASP A 107 -2.04 -4.77 12.58
N ASP A 108 -3.12 -4.08 12.93
CA ASP A 108 -3.39 -3.62 14.29
C ASP A 108 -4.25 -4.67 15.04
N PRO A 109 -4.03 -4.93 16.34
CA PRO A 109 -4.82 -5.88 17.14
C PRO A 109 -6.34 -5.67 17.11
N LEU A 110 -6.80 -4.47 16.77
CA LEU A 110 -8.23 -4.15 16.58
C LEU A 110 -8.82 -4.87 15.36
N PHE A 111 -8.00 -5.33 14.41
CA PHE A 111 -8.45 -6.10 13.26
C PHE A 111 -8.34 -7.60 13.52
N ALA A 112 -9.43 -8.34 13.29
CA ALA A 112 -9.41 -9.81 13.35
C ALA A 112 -8.44 -10.45 12.33
N ARG A 113 -8.09 -9.71 11.27
CA ARG A 113 -7.13 -10.10 10.22
C ARG A 113 -6.47 -8.84 9.65
N PRO A 114 -5.23 -8.92 9.13
CA PRO A 114 -4.57 -7.78 8.50
C PRO A 114 -5.42 -7.17 7.38
N LEU A 115 -5.65 -5.86 7.46
CA LEU A 115 -6.30 -5.06 6.44
C LEU A 115 -5.32 -4.85 5.27
N ARG A 116 -5.61 -5.47 4.12
CA ARG A 116 -4.80 -5.34 2.91
C ARG A 116 -5.47 -4.39 1.91
N ALA A 117 -4.78 -3.31 1.59
CA ALA A 117 -5.25 -2.26 0.69
C ALA A 117 -4.20 -1.93 -0.38
N ARG A 118 -4.56 -1.05 -1.31
CA ARG A 118 -3.65 -0.52 -2.33
C ARG A 118 -3.67 1.00 -2.24
N LEU A 119 -2.51 1.64 -2.21
CA LEU A 119 -2.39 3.08 -2.36
C LEU A 119 -2.14 3.38 -3.84
N LEU A 120 -3.14 3.91 -4.54
CA LEU A 120 -3.09 4.16 -5.98
C LEU A 120 -3.02 5.67 -6.25
N PRO A 121 -2.24 6.12 -7.25
CA PRO A 121 -2.26 7.53 -7.64
C PRO A 121 -3.64 7.93 -8.16
N ASP A 122 -4.04 9.16 -7.86
CA ASP A 122 -5.13 9.82 -8.55
C ASP A 122 -4.75 10.05 -10.03
N ARG A 123 -5.75 10.10 -10.90
CA ARG A 123 -5.53 10.26 -12.35
C ARG A 123 -5.43 11.71 -12.77
N ASP A 124 -6.08 12.59 -12.02
CA ASP A 124 -6.33 13.99 -12.38
C ASP A 124 -5.53 14.93 -11.47
N GLU A 125 -5.25 14.52 -10.23
CA GLU A 125 -4.52 15.30 -9.24
C GLU A 125 -3.10 14.76 -8.98
N HIS A 126 -2.10 15.61 -9.20
CA HIS A 126 -0.70 15.28 -8.89
C HIS A 126 -0.49 15.13 -7.38
N ASP A 127 0.37 14.19 -6.98
CA ASP A 127 0.67 13.84 -5.59
C ASP A 127 -0.51 13.37 -4.73
N THR A 128 -1.73 13.32 -5.26
CA THR A 128 -2.89 12.72 -4.59
C THR A 128 -2.91 11.21 -4.80
N PHE A 129 -3.16 10.46 -3.73
CA PHE A 129 -3.28 9.00 -3.74
C PHE A 129 -4.51 8.54 -2.97
N HIS A 130 -5.15 7.48 -3.43
CA HIS A 130 -6.31 6.87 -2.77
C HIS A 130 -5.94 5.51 -2.20
N LEU A 131 -6.20 5.33 -0.90
CA LEU A 131 -6.12 4.03 -0.26
C LEU A 131 -7.40 3.27 -0.55
N VAL A 132 -7.31 2.21 -1.36
CA VAL A 132 -8.46 1.44 -1.82
C VAL A 132 -8.42 0.01 -1.29
N TRP A 133 -9.51 -0.40 -0.67
CA TRP A 133 -9.71 -1.74 -0.15
C TRP A 133 -10.66 -2.53 -1.04
N ASN A 134 -10.44 -3.84 -1.09
CA ASN A 134 -11.32 -4.78 -1.76
C ASN A 134 -11.58 -5.95 -0.82
N ARG A 135 -12.85 -6.30 -0.62
CA ARG A 135 -13.22 -7.45 0.21
C ARG A 135 -12.57 -8.73 -0.33
N PRO A 136 -11.78 -9.47 0.46
CA PRO A 136 -11.26 -10.78 0.04
C PRO A 136 -12.41 -11.74 -0.22
N ARG A 137 -12.30 -12.58 -1.25
CA ARG A 137 -13.25 -13.70 -1.41
C ARG A 137 -12.94 -14.72 -0.32
N THR A 138 -13.96 -15.16 0.41
CA THR A 138 -13.85 -16.42 1.15
C THR A 138 -13.61 -17.51 0.11
N PRO A 139 -12.52 -18.29 0.19
CA PRO A 139 -12.39 -19.47 -0.65
C PRO A 139 -13.57 -20.39 -0.33
N SER A 140 -14.39 -20.65 -1.34
CA SER A 140 -15.48 -21.64 -1.33
C SER A 140 -14.92 -23.05 -1.27
#